data_AF-A0A7Z9Y843-F1
#
_entry.id   AF-A0A7Z9Y843-F1
#
_cell.length_a   1.000
_cell.length_b   1.000
_cell.length_c   1.000
_cell.angle_alpha   90.00
_cell.angle_beta   90.00
_cell.angle_gamma   90.00
#
_symmetry.space_group_name_H-M   'P 1'
#
loop_
_entity.id
_entity.type
_entity.pdbx_description
1 polymer ?
#
loop_
_entity_poly.entity_id
_entity_poly.type
_entity_poly.pdbx_seq_one_letter_code
_entity_poly.pdbx_strand_id
1 'polypeptide(L)'
;IEKAKGEIILFIDELHTLVGAGAAEGAIDASNMLKPALARGDLQCIGATTLDEYRKHVEKDGALERRFQPIFVDEPSIEETVEILKGLRDRYEAFHGIKITDDALKAAAELSSRYISDRFLPDKAVDLIDEACSKARIEIYSMPDDLKRLEQRLSQLTKEGQEAVQATDYERAARLKAESEQLREEYTRGREQWMRERGIDDKVDVEDIAEIVSRWTGIPITKMLETEKEKLLKMEERIHERVVDQHEAVVAVSDAIRRSRSGLKDPNRPIGSFIFIGPTGVGKTELAKALAEFLFDTEDALVRIDMSEYMEKHSVARLIGAPPGYVGYEEGGQLTEAVRRRPFRIVL
;
A
#
# COMPACT_ATOMS: atom_id res chain seq x y z
N ILE A 1 18.17 24.31 22.98
CA ILE A 1 18.20 24.83 21.60
C ILE A 1 19.13 26.03 21.50
N GLU A 2 18.87 27.16 22.16
CA GLU A 2 19.77 28.35 22.10
C GLU A 2 21.23 28.06 22.49
N LYS A 3 21.47 27.24 23.53
CA LYS A 3 22.82 26.83 23.92
C LYS A 3 23.59 26.05 22.84
N ALA A 4 22.88 25.44 21.89
CA ALA A 4 23.46 24.61 20.85
C ALA A 4 23.85 25.40 19.58
N LYS A 5 23.58 26.72 19.51
CA LYS A 5 24.04 27.62 18.43
C LYS A 5 23.82 27.09 16.99
N GLY A 6 22.70 26.40 16.75
CA GLY A 6 22.38 25.86 15.42
C GLY A 6 23.00 24.49 15.09
N GLU A 7 23.63 23.80 16.04
CA GLU A 7 24.17 22.43 15.83
C GLU A 7 23.09 21.33 15.92
N ILE A 8 21.86 21.68 16.31
CA ILE A 8 20.75 20.73 16.46
C ILE A 8 19.67 21.05 15.44
N ILE A 9 19.29 20.03 14.66
CA ILE A 9 18.12 20.04 13.78
C ILE A 9 16.96 19.37 14.54
N LEU A 10 15.88 20.11 14.76
CA LEU A 10 14.67 19.61 15.41
C LEU A 10 13.72 18.99 14.36
N PHE A 11 13.30 17.75 14.53
CA PHE A 11 12.21 17.17 13.73
C PHE A 11 10.88 17.36 14.49
N ILE A 12 9.89 17.96 13.82
CA ILE A 12 8.55 18.19 14.35
C ILE A 12 7.58 17.42 13.46
N ASP A 13 7.08 16.30 13.97
CA ASP A 13 5.97 15.62 13.33
C ASP A 13 4.67 16.38 13.57
N GLU A 14 3.73 16.27 12.63
CA GLU A 14 2.43 16.95 12.69
C GLU A 14 2.53 18.45 13.03
N LEU A 15 3.39 19.19 12.33
CA LEU A 15 3.71 20.61 12.61
C LEU A 15 2.44 21.49 12.77
N HIS A 16 1.38 21.19 12.02
CA HIS A 16 0.11 21.91 12.07
C HIS A 16 -0.53 21.92 13.47
N THR A 17 -0.29 20.91 14.31
CA THR A 17 -0.81 20.85 15.69
C THR A 17 -0.27 21.99 16.56
N LEU A 18 0.96 22.45 16.30
CA LEU A 18 1.59 23.54 17.02
C LEU A 18 1.16 24.93 16.54
N VAL A 19 0.54 25.01 15.36
CA VAL A 19 0.19 26.26 14.66
C VAL A 19 -1.32 26.49 14.61
N GLY A 20 -2.11 25.43 14.55
CA GLY A 20 -3.58 25.45 14.43
C GLY A 20 -4.34 25.42 15.75
N ALA A 21 -3.65 25.28 16.89
CA ALA A 21 -4.23 25.18 18.23
C ALA A 21 -5.11 26.38 18.67
N GLY A 22 -5.04 27.52 17.97
CA GLY A 22 -5.82 28.72 18.28
C GLY A 22 -7.35 28.60 18.14
N ALA A 23 -7.88 27.49 17.61
CA ALA A 23 -9.33 27.31 17.40
C ALA A 23 -10.01 26.36 18.40
N ALA A 24 -9.26 25.56 19.18
CA ALA A 24 -9.81 24.66 20.19
C ALA A 24 -9.49 25.19 21.59
N GLU A 25 -10.53 25.46 22.40
CA GLU A 25 -10.38 25.96 23.77
C GLU A 25 -9.46 25.03 24.59
N GLY A 26 -8.22 25.47 24.85
CA GLY A 26 -7.31 24.84 25.81
C GLY A 26 -5.98 24.32 25.25
N ALA A 27 -5.76 24.32 23.93
CA ALA A 27 -4.45 23.98 23.38
C ALA A 27 -3.50 25.19 23.47
N ILE A 28 -2.34 25.01 24.10
CA ILE A 28 -1.31 26.07 24.17
C ILE A 28 -0.78 26.30 22.76
N ASP A 29 -0.99 27.50 22.22
CA ASP A 29 -0.46 27.92 20.93
C ASP A 29 1.06 28.12 21.00
N ALA A 30 1.79 27.01 20.86
CA ALA A 30 3.25 26.97 20.85
C ALA A 30 3.87 27.75 19.67
N SER A 31 3.06 28.10 18.65
CA SER A 31 3.48 28.92 17.50
C SER A 31 4.09 30.25 17.92
N ASN A 32 3.53 30.89 18.96
CA ASN A 32 4.02 32.19 19.45
C ASN A 32 5.42 32.11 20.07
N MET A 33 5.83 30.93 20.55
CA MET A 33 7.18 30.69 21.04
C MET A 33 8.17 30.30 19.93
N LEU A 34 7.68 29.61 18.89
CA LEU A 34 8.50 29.14 17.77
C LEU A 34 8.81 30.25 16.75
N LYS A 35 7.84 31.12 16.44
CA LYS A 35 7.98 32.18 15.44
C LYS A 35 9.20 33.09 15.65
N PRO A 36 9.50 33.59 16.86
CA PRO A 36 10.70 34.42 17.08
C PRO A 36 12.00 33.65 16.86
N ALA A 37 12.07 32.38 17.27
CA ALA A 37 13.26 31.54 17.12
C ALA A 37 13.52 31.16 15.65
N LEU A 38 12.46 30.86 14.90
CA LEU A 38 12.52 30.63 13.45
C LEU A 38 12.90 31.92 12.69
N ALA A 39 12.37 33.06 13.12
CA ALA A 39 12.65 34.34 12.48
C ALA A 39 14.11 34.80 12.63
N ARG A 40 14.72 34.51 13.78
CA ARG A 40 16.12 34.80 14.07
C ARG A 40 17.09 33.77 13.49
N GLY A 41 16.61 32.59 13.10
CA GLY A 41 17.44 31.48 12.64
C GLY A 41 18.13 30.70 13.78
N ASP A 42 17.72 30.94 15.04
CA ASP A 42 18.24 30.24 16.22
C ASP A 42 17.76 28.78 16.29
N LEU A 43 16.64 28.49 15.62
CA LEU A 43 16.02 27.18 15.53
C LEU A 43 16.09 26.65 14.09
N GLN A 44 16.82 25.57 13.89
CA GLN A 44 16.76 24.77 12.66
C GLN A 44 15.78 23.61 12.89
N CYS A 45 14.80 23.44 12.01
CA CYS A 45 13.86 22.36 12.13
C CYS A 45 13.35 21.84 10.78
N ILE A 46 12.90 20.59 10.80
CA ILE A 46 12.17 19.93 9.72
C ILE A 46 10.76 19.70 10.27
N GLY A 47 9.75 20.24 9.60
CA GLY A 47 8.35 20.00 9.94
C GLY A 47 7.73 19.02 8.95
N ALA A 48 7.02 18.01 9.47
CA ALA A 48 6.20 17.12 8.67
C ALA A 48 4.71 17.48 8.87
N THR A 49 3.94 17.51 7.79
CA THR A 49 2.50 17.75 7.82
C THR A 49 1.86 17.27 6.52
N THR A 50 0.54 17.11 6.49
CA THR A 50 -0.19 16.87 5.25
C THR A 50 -0.38 18.16 4.45
N LEU A 51 -0.62 18.03 3.14
CA LEU A 51 -0.85 19.17 2.25
C LEU A 51 -2.06 20.02 2.67
N ASP A 52 -3.13 19.36 3.11
CA ASP A 52 -4.35 20.05 3.53
C ASP A 52 -4.10 20.89 4.78
N GLU A 53 -3.36 20.35 5.75
CA GLU A 53 -3.02 21.06 6.99
C GLU A 53 -2.00 22.18 6.75
N TYR A 54 -1.05 21.98 5.82
CA TYR A 54 -0.15 23.03 5.36
C TYR A 54 -0.92 24.23 4.80
N ARG A 55 -1.86 24.00 3.87
CA ARG A 55 -2.70 25.05 3.25
C ARG A 55 -3.62 25.74 4.26
N LYS A 56 -4.14 25.00 5.24
CA LYS A 56 -5.03 25.56 6.27
C LYS A 56 -4.30 26.42 7.28
N HIS A 57 -3.12 26.00 7.74
CA HIS A 57 -2.48 26.55 8.95
C HIS A 57 -1.12 27.21 8.70
N VAL A 58 -0.30 26.69 7.79
CA VAL A 58 1.09 27.18 7.59
C VAL A 58 1.14 28.23 6.50
N GLU A 59 0.51 27.97 5.35
CA GLU A 59 0.51 28.89 4.19
C GLU A 59 -0.22 30.21 4.48
N LYS A 60 -1.26 30.16 5.33
CA LYS A 60 -1.99 31.37 5.74
C LYS A 60 -1.23 32.22 6.77
N ASP A 61 -0.18 31.67 7.38
CA ASP A 61 0.63 32.37 8.37
C ASP A 61 1.91 32.92 7.71
N GLY A 62 1.90 34.22 7.38
CA GLY A 62 3.01 34.85 6.68
C GLY A 62 4.35 34.89 7.43
N ALA A 63 4.41 34.53 8.72
CA ALA A 63 5.67 34.37 9.44
C ALA A 63 6.26 32.96 9.23
N LEU A 64 5.42 31.93 9.12
CA LEU A 64 5.84 30.55 8.92
C LEU A 64 6.07 30.24 7.44
N GLU A 65 5.20 30.72 6.55
CA GLU A 65 5.33 30.58 5.09
C GLU A 65 6.69 31.09 4.59
N ARG A 66 7.21 32.18 5.16
CA ARG A 66 8.52 32.75 4.77
C ARG A 66 9.73 32.00 5.34
N ARG A 67 9.52 31.03 6.24
CA ARG A 67 10.59 30.33 6.97
C ARG A 67 10.66 28.86 6.63
N PHE A 68 9.53 28.25 6.27
CA PHE A 68 9.49 26.91 5.75
C PHE A 68 9.54 26.96 4.22
N GLN A 69 10.51 26.27 3.64
CA GLN A 69 10.46 25.93 2.23
C GLN A 69 9.64 24.65 2.09
N PRO A 70 8.53 24.64 1.32
CA PRO A 70 7.75 23.43 1.13
C PRO A 70 8.57 22.42 0.31
N ILE A 71 8.70 21.21 0.84
CA ILE A 71 9.27 20.04 0.15
C ILE A 71 8.14 19.02 0.06
N PHE A 72 7.71 18.72 -1.16
CA PHE A 72 6.67 17.72 -1.40
C PHE A 72 7.30 16.32 -1.38
N VAL A 73 6.70 15.43 -0.60
CA VAL A 73 7.04 14.02 -0.55
C VAL A 73 5.79 13.26 -1.00
N ASP A 74 5.87 12.65 -2.17
CA ASP A 74 4.75 11.95 -2.79
C ASP A 74 4.68 10.49 -2.31
N GLU A 75 3.51 9.88 -2.48
CA GLU A 75 3.33 8.43 -2.31
C GLU A 75 4.21 7.68 -3.33
N PRO A 76 5.02 6.68 -2.91
CA PRO A 76 5.86 5.93 -3.81
C PRO A 76 5.04 5.07 -4.79
N SER A 77 5.64 4.74 -5.93
CA SER A 77 5.05 3.77 -6.85
C SER A 77 4.98 2.37 -6.22
N ILE A 78 4.24 1.46 -6.86
CA ILE A 78 4.19 0.05 -6.43
C ILE A 78 5.59 -0.57 -6.47
N GLU A 79 6.35 -0.32 -7.53
CA GLU A 79 7.72 -0.82 -7.69
C GLU A 79 8.67 -0.25 -6.63
N GLU A 80 8.57 1.05 -6.36
CA GLU A 80 9.36 1.72 -5.31
C GLU A 80 9.01 1.17 -3.93
N THR A 81 7.72 0.92 -3.68
CA THR A 81 7.24 0.29 -2.44
C THR A 81 7.84 -1.11 -2.27
N VAL A 82 7.90 -1.92 -3.32
CA VAL A 82 8.51 -3.25 -3.26
C VAL A 82 10.00 -3.16 -2.87
N GLU A 83 10.74 -2.19 -3.40
CA GLU A 83 12.15 -1.96 -3.00
C GLU A 83 12.27 -1.50 -1.54
N ILE A 84 11.37 -0.63 -1.08
CA ILE A 84 11.30 -0.22 0.34
C ILE A 84 11.06 -1.47 1.22
N LEU A 85 10.09 -2.31 0.87
CA LEU A 85 9.78 -3.53 1.60
C LEU A 85 10.95 -4.52 1.61
N LYS A 86 11.69 -4.65 0.50
CA LYS A 86 12.93 -5.46 0.46
C LYS A 86 13.97 -4.94 1.44
N GLY A 87 14.14 -3.62 1.54
CA GLY A 87 15.04 -2.99 2.51
C GLY A 87 14.61 -3.22 3.97
N LEU A 88 13.32 -3.42 4.22
CA LEU A 88 12.78 -3.70 5.55
C LEU A 88 12.74 -5.19 5.89
N ARG A 89 12.83 -6.08 4.90
CA ARG A 89 12.67 -7.55 5.05
C ARG A 89 13.49 -8.10 6.21
N ASP A 90 14.80 -7.91 6.20
CA ASP A 90 15.71 -8.53 7.17
C ASP A 90 15.32 -8.17 8.62
N ARG A 91 14.84 -6.95 8.84
CA ARG A 91 14.38 -6.49 10.15
C ARG A 91 13.11 -7.20 10.60
N TYR A 92 12.13 -7.34 9.71
CA TYR A 92 10.87 -8.03 10.01
C TYR A 92 11.06 -9.54 10.16
N GLU A 93 11.87 -10.16 9.29
CA GLU A 93 12.21 -11.59 9.42
C GLU A 93 12.92 -11.87 10.74
N ALA A 94 13.87 -11.01 11.15
CA ALA A 94 14.56 -11.16 12.43
C ALA A 94 13.64 -10.94 13.64
N PHE A 95 12.71 -9.98 13.54
CA PHE A 95 11.78 -9.66 14.63
C PHE A 95 10.73 -10.76 14.84
N HIS A 96 10.21 -11.32 13.75
CA HIS A 96 9.16 -12.35 13.80
C HIS A 96 9.67 -13.78 13.77
N GLY A 97 10.88 -14.03 13.24
CA GLY A 97 11.43 -15.36 13.02
C GLY A 97 10.77 -16.11 11.85
N ILE A 98 10.13 -15.38 10.92
CA ILE A 98 9.43 -15.92 9.75
C ILE A 98 10.12 -15.43 8.49
N LYS A 99 10.20 -16.27 7.45
CA LYS A 99 10.73 -15.85 6.14
C LYS A 99 9.66 -15.15 5.31
N ILE A 100 10.04 -14.13 4.54
CA ILE A 100 9.12 -13.38 3.70
C ILE A 100 9.52 -13.57 2.24
N THR A 101 8.62 -14.13 1.43
CA THR A 101 8.91 -14.37 0.01
C THR A 101 8.95 -13.07 -0.80
N ASP A 102 9.66 -13.10 -1.94
CA ASP A 102 9.65 -11.97 -2.89
C ASP A 102 8.25 -11.67 -3.42
N ASP A 103 7.46 -12.71 -3.66
CA ASP A 103 6.11 -12.55 -4.19
C ASP A 103 5.14 -12.02 -3.13
N ALA A 104 5.33 -12.35 -1.84
CA ALA A 104 4.58 -11.72 -0.75
C ALA A 104 4.79 -10.21 -0.69
N LEU A 105 6.03 -9.72 -0.90
CA LEU A 105 6.29 -8.26 -0.92
C LEU A 105 5.57 -7.56 -2.08
N LYS A 106 5.60 -8.18 -3.28
CA LYS A 106 4.86 -7.67 -4.44
C LYS A 106 3.36 -7.65 -4.17
N ALA A 107 2.83 -8.76 -3.64
CA ALA A 107 1.42 -8.88 -3.30
C ALA A 107 1.01 -7.84 -2.26
N ALA A 108 1.83 -7.57 -1.24
CA ALA A 108 1.54 -6.56 -0.23
C ALA A 108 1.43 -5.16 -0.85
N ALA A 109 2.32 -4.79 -1.77
CA ALA A 109 2.26 -3.51 -2.47
C ALA A 109 1.05 -3.43 -3.42
N GLU A 110 0.85 -4.45 -4.28
CA GLU A 110 -0.20 -4.46 -5.30
C GLU A 110 -1.61 -4.54 -4.69
N LEU A 111 -1.83 -5.49 -3.77
CA LEU A 111 -3.14 -5.71 -3.15
C LEU A 111 -3.52 -4.54 -2.24
N SER A 112 -2.58 -3.99 -1.46
CA SER A 112 -2.88 -2.80 -0.65
C SER A 112 -3.15 -1.56 -1.50
N SER A 113 -2.40 -1.37 -2.60
CA SER A 113 -2.65 -0.27 -3.52
C SER A 113 -4.05 -0.36 -4.14
N ARG A 114 -4.50 -1.58 -4.43
CA ARG A 114 -5.76 -1.83 -5.16
C ARG A 114 -6.98 -1.84 -4.26
N TYR A 115 -6.89 -2.45 -3.08
CA TYR A 115 -8.03 -2.74 -2.23
C TYR A 115 -8.11 -1.87 -0.96
N ILE A 116 -7.01 -1.22 -0.55
CA ILE A 116 -6.95 -0.37 0.64
C ILE A 116 -6.69 1.07 0.18
N SER A 117 -7.78 1.80 -0.10
CA SER A 117 -7.72 3.09 -0.80
C SER A 117 -7.75 4.33 0.10
N ASP A 118 -8.01 4.13 1.39
CA ASP A 118 -8.06 5.12 2.47
C ASP A 118 -6.70 5.37 3.14
N ARG A 119 -5.68 4.59 2.75
CA ARG A 119 -4.30 4.68 3.25
C ARG A 119 -3.31 4.80 2.09
N PHE A 120 -2.14 5.34 2.38
CA PHE A 120 -1.07 5.56 1.41
C PHE A 120 0.03 4.51 1.54
N LEU A 121 0.66 4.16 0.42
CA LEU A 121 1.94 3.46 0.39
C LEU A 121 3.05 4.34 0.98
N PRO A 122 4.13 3.75 1.53
CA PRO A 122 4.36 2.31 1.72
C PRO A 122 3.70 1.74 2.99
N ASP A 123 3.17 2.60 3.86
CA ASP A 123 2.69 2.29 5.21
C ASP A 123 1.69 1.12 5.25
N LYS A 124 0.63 1.18 4.44
CA LYS A 124 -0.35 0.08 4.35
C LYS A 124 0.24 -1.26 3.91
N ALA A 125 1.29 -1.26 3.10
CA ALA A 125 1.93 -2.49 2.64
C ALA A 125 2.86 -3.06 3.72
N VAL A 126 3.54 -2.20 4.47
CA VAL A 126 4.36 -2.58 5.63
C VAL A 126 3.48 -3.24 6.70
N ASP A 127 2.31 -2.68 6.99
CA ASP A 127 1.39 -3.27 7.97
C ASP A 127 0.88 -4.65 7.55
N LEU A 128 0.59 -4.87 6.26
CA LEU A 128 0.19 -6.19 5.77
C LEU A 128 1.30 -7.23 6.00
N ILE A 129 2.55 -6.87 5.74
CA ILE A 129 3.71 -7.74 6.00
C ILE A 129 3.83 -8.04 7.49
N ASP A 130 3.70 -7.01 8.35
CA ASP A 130 3.80 -7.17 9.80
C ASP A 130 2.71 -8.07 10.37
N GLU A 131 1.45 -7.88 9.96
CA GLU A 131 0.34 -8.72 10.39
C GLU A 131 0.48 -10.16 9.86
N ALA A 132 0.95 -10.35 8.63
CA ALA A 132 1.22 -11.68 8.08
C ALA A 132 2.29 -12.43 8.85
N CYS A 133 3.40 -11.76 9.14
CA CYS A 133 4.47 -12.34 9.93
C CYS A 133 3.98 -12.68 11.35
N SER A 134 3.18 -11.79 11.97
CA SER A 134 2.61 -12.01 13.29
C SER A 134 1.68 -13.22 13.32
N LYS A 135 0.81 -13.35 12.31
CA LYS A 135 -0.10 -14.49 12.14
C LYS A 135 0.68 -15.80 11.97
N ALA A 136 1.61 -15.86 11.01
CA ALA A 136 2.43 -17.05 10.76
C ALA A 136 3.22 -17.45 12.01
N ARG A 137 3.75 -16.49 12.76
CA ARG A 137 4.43 -16.73 14.02
C ARG A 137 3.52 -17.36 15.08
N ILE A 138 2.29 -16.88 15.24
CA ILE A 138 1.31 -17.43 16.19
C ILE A 138 1.00 -18.90 15.82
N GLU A 139 0.85 -19.19 14.53
CA GLU A 139 0.61 -20.54 14.04
C GLU A 139 1.78 -21.47 14.36
N ILE A 140 3.03 -21.03 14.17
CA ILE A 140 4.23 -21.78 14.58
C ILE A 140 4.27 -22.00 16.10
N TYR A 141 3.87 -21.03 16.92
CA TYR A 141 3.79 -21.24 18.38
C TYR A 141 2.78 -22.31 18.81
N SER A 142 1.81 -22.64 17.96
CA SER A 142 0.87 -23.74 18.21
C SER A 142 1.46 -25.14 18.02
N MET A 143 2.76 -25.22 17.72
CA MET A 143 3.51 -26.48 17.59
C MET A 143 3.38 -27.36 18.85
N PRO A 144 3.19 -28.68 18.68
CA PRO A 144 3.16 -29.67 19.75
C PRO A 144 4.36 -29.62 20.72
N ASP A 145 4.12 -29.93 22.00
CA ASP A 145 5.13 -29.84 23.07
C ASP A 145 6.29 -30.84 22.91
N ASP A 146 6.07 -31.96 22.23
CA ASP A 146 7.12 -32.91 21.83
C ASP A 146 8.08 -32.30 20.80
N LEU A 147 7.57 -31.65 19.76
CA LEU A 147 8.40 -30.95 18.77
C LEU A 147 9.14 -29.75 19.36
N LYS A 148 8.49 -28.97 20.25
CA LYS A 148 9.14 -27.89 21.00
C LYS A 148 10.29 -28.40 21.87
N ARG A 149 10.13 -29.57 22.51
CA ARG A 149 11.19 -30.20 23.31
C ARG A 149 12.36 -30.65 22.44
N LEU A 150 12.10 -31.22 21.27
CA LEU A 150 13.13 -31.60 20.30
C LEU A 150 13.93 -30.37 19.81
N GLU A 151 13.24 -29.27 19.50
CA GLU A 151 13.88 -28.01 19.09
C GLU A 151 14.79 -27.44 20.19
N GLN A 152 14.31 -27.39 21.43
CA GLN A 152 15.10 -26.93 22.58
C GLN A 152 16.33 -27.81 22.80
N ARG A 153 16.19 -29.13 22.68
CA ARG A 153 17.30 -30.08 22.82
C ARG A 153 18.33 -29.91 21.71
N LEU A 154 17.90 -29.68 20.47
CA LEU A 154 18.79 -29.39 19.34
C LEU A 154 19.58 -28.09 19.53
N SER A 155 18.91 -27.04 20.01
CA SER A 155 19.55 -25.77 20.34
C SER A 155 20.62 -25.95 21.42
N GLN A 156 20.30 -26.71 22.48
CA GLN A 156 21.23 -27.04 23.54
C GLN A 156 22.44 -27.83 23.04
N LEU A 157 22.23 -28.91 22.28
CA LEU A 157 23.32 -29.73 21.72
C LEU A 157 24.21 -28.93 20.77
N THR A 158 23.64 -28.00 20.01
CA THR A 158 24.41 -27.10 19.13
C THR A 158 25.33 -26.20 19.94
N LYS A 159 24.82 -25.61 21.03
CA LYS A 159 25.62 -24.77 21.93
C LYS A 159 26.72 -25.57 22.62
N GLU A 160 26.39 -26.73 23.20
CA GLU A 160 27.36 -27.63 23.84
C GLU A 160 28.44 -28.11 22.86
N GLY A 161 28.06 -28.36 21.60
CA GLY A 161 28.98 -28.72 20.53
C GLY A 161 29.95 -27.58 20.18
N GLN A 162 29.46 -26.34 20.09
CA GLN A 162 30.31 -25.16 19.87
C GLN A 162 31.29 -24.95 21.04
N GLU A 163 30.83 -25.11 22.27
CA GLU A 163 31.66 -25.04 23.47
C GLU A 163 32.75 -26.13 23.47
N ALA A 164 32.41 -27.37 23.08
CA ALA A 164 33.37 -28.47 22.98
C ALA A 164 34.45 -28.21 21.90
N VAL A 165 34.06 -27.61 20.77
CA VAL A 165 35.02 -27.19 19.72
C VAL A 165 35.95 -26.10 20.24
N GLN A 166 35.45 -25.09 20.95
CA GLN A 166 36.27 -24.03 21.55
C GLN A 166 37.22 -24.59 22.61
N ALA A 167 36.79 -25.62 23.35
CA ALA A 167 37.61 -26.32 24.33
C ALA A 167 38.61 -27.32 23.71
N THR A 168 38.65 -27.45 22.36
CA THR A 168 39.50 -28.41 21.64
C THR A 168 39.17 -29.89 21.94
N ASP A 169 37.98 -30.16 22.50
CA ASP A 169 37.48 -31.50 22.80
C ASP A 169 36.72 -32.04 21.58
N TYR A 170 37.48 -32.45 20.56
CA TYR A 170 36.93 -32.91 19.29
C TYR A 170 36.13 -34.21 19.40
N GLU A 171 36.45 -35.06 20.38
CA GLU A 171 35.74 -36.32 20.57
C GLU A 171 34.33 -36.08 21.12
N ARG A 172 34.21 -35.21 22.15
CA ARG A 172 32.90 -34.79 22.65
C ARG A 172 32.12 -34.02 21.59
N ALA A 173 32.76 -33.12 20.84
CA ALA A 173 32.12 -32.40 19.75
C ALA A 173 31.56 -33.35 18.68
N ALA A 174 32.29 -34.41 18.31
CA ALA A 174 31.82 -35.42 17.35
C ALA A 174 30.60 -36.20 17.87
N ARG A 175 30.57 -36.58 19.15
CA ARG A 175 29.41 -37.28 19.74
C ARG A 175 28.17 -36.39 19.79
N LEU A 176 28.33 -35.14 20.26
CA LEU A 176 27.24 -34.17 20.32
C LEU A 176 26.69 -33.85 18.93
N LYS A 177 27.57 -33.76 17.92
CA LYS A 177 27.16 -33.60 16.53
C LYS A 177 26.32 -34.78 16.04
N ALA A 178 26.77 -36.02 16.27
CA ALA A 178 26.04 -37.22 15.87
C ALA A 178 24.66 -37.32 16.54
N GLU A 179 24.57 -37.02 17.85
CA GLU A 179 23.28 -36.94 18.57
C GLU A 179 22.39 -35.86 17.98
N SER A 180 22.94 -34.66 17.71
CA SER A 180 22.18 -33.56 17.11
C SER A 180 21.65 -33.89 15.71
N GLU A 181 22.37 -34.71 14.94
CA GLU A 181 21.98 -35.10 13.59
C GLU A 181 20.79 -36.07 13.63
N GLN A 182 20.82 -37.06 14.54
CA GLN A 182 19.70 -37.97 14.78
C GLN A 182 18.43 -37.23 15.24
N LEU A 183 18.55 -36.35 16.25
CA LEU A 183 17.41 -35.57 16.74
C LEU A 183 16.90 -34.58 15.68
N ARG A 184 17.77 -34.07 14.81
CA ARG A 184 17.39 -33.16 13.73
C ARG A 184 16.54 -33.87 12.69
N GLU A 185 16.87 -35.11 12.35
CA GLU A 185 16.03 -35.91 11.44
C GLU A 185 14.64 -36.16 12.01
N GLU A 186 14.54 -36.51 13.31
CA GLU A 186 13.27 -36.71 14.01
C GLU A 186 12.44 -35.42 14.06
N TYR A 187 13.05 -34.30 14.49
CA TYR A 187 12.42 -32.99 14.52
C TYR A 187 11.92 -32.57 13.13
N THR A 188 12.76 -32.70 12.10
CA THR A 188 12.41 -32.28 10.73
C THR A 188 11.21 -33.06 10.23
N ARG A 189 11.23 -34.39 10.40
CA ARG A 189 10.11 -35.26 9.97
C ARG A 189 8.81 -34.93 10.70
N GLY A 190 8.87 -34.77 12.02
CA GLY A 190 7.70 -34.46 12.82
C GLY A 190 7.15 -33.06 12.54
N ARG A 191 8.02 -32.06 12.35
CA ARG A 191 7.64 -30.69 11.95
C ARG A 191 6.98 -30.68 10.58
N GLU A 192 7.56 -31.33 9.57
CA GLU A 192 6.95 -31.41 8.22
C GLU A 192 5.59 -32.12 8.23
N GLN A 193 5.43 -33.16 9.03
CA GLN A 193 4.14 -33.83 9.18
C GLN A 193 3.11 -32.90 9.81
N TRP A 194 3.47 -32.24 10.92
CA TRP A 194 2.59 -31.30 11.61
C TRP A 194 2.19 -30.11 10.72
N MET A 195 3.15 -29.53 10.00
CA MET A 195 2.90 -28.45 9.03
C MET A 195 1.93 -28.89 7.94
N ARG A 196 2.13 -30.09 7.36
CA ARG A 196 1.21 -30.65 6.36
C ARG A 196 -0.20 -30.91 6.90
N GLU A 197 -0.31 -31.45 8.11
CA GLU A 197 -1.60 -31.73 8.74
C GLU A 197 -2.39 -30.46 9.06
N ARG A 198 -1.68 -29.38 9.41
CA ARG A 198 -2.26 -28.08 9.73
C ARG A 198 -2.40 -27.15 8.53
N GLY A 199 -1.71 -27.43 7.42
CA GLY A 199 -1.62 -26.54 6.27
C GLY A 199 -0.87 -25.24 6.57
N ILE A 200 0.11 -25.27 7.49
CA ILE A 200 0.91 -24.10 7.88
C ILE A 200 2.21 -24.11 7.08
N ASP A 201 2.65 -22.94 6.63
CA ASP A 201 3.97 -22.72 6.04
C ASP A 201 4.87 -21.93 7.02
N ASP A 202 6.19 -22.04 6.89
CA ASP A 202 7.16 -21.32 7.73
C ASP A 202 7.63 -19.99 7.13
N LYS A 203 6.91 -19.54 6.12
CA LYS A 203 7.14 -18.31 5.37
C LYS A 203 5.82 -17.63 5.08
N VAL A 204 5.87 -16.31 4.88
CA VAL A 204 4.77 -15.51 4.36
C VAL A 204 4.81 -15.56 2.83
N ASP A 205 3.69 -15.97 2.24
CA ASP A 205 3.46 -16.01 0.79
C ASP A 205 2.37 -15.02 0.34
N VAL A 206 1.90 -15.18 -0.91
CA VAL A 206 0.91 -14.29 -1.53
C VAL A 206 -0.48 -14.50 -0.90
N GLU A 207 -0.80 -15.76 -0.59
CA GLU A 207 -2.05 -16.19 0.01
C GLU A 207 -2.22 -15.62 1.42
N ASP A 208 -1.16 -15.58 2.22
CA ASP A 208 -1.18 -14.96 3.55
C ASP A 208 -1.54 -13.48 3.50
N ILE A 209 -0.94 -12.75 2.56
CA ILE A 209 -1.22 -11.32 2.36
C ILE A 209 -2.67 -11.14 1.91
N ALA A 210 -3.11 -11.94 0.93
CA ALA A 210 -4.47 -11.87 0.43
C ALA A 210 -5.52 -12.19 1.50
N GLU A 211 -5.22 -13.11 2.44
CA GLU A 211 -6.11 -13.39 3.57
C GLU A 211 -6.30 -12.17 4.48
N ILE A 212 -5.21 -11.45 4.78
CA ILE A 212 -5.28 -10.26 5.64
C ILE A 212 -6.04 -9.13 4.94
N VAL A 213 -5.73 -8.88 3.67
CA VAL A 213 -6.47 -7.89 2.87
C VAL A 213 -7.95 -8.28 2.79
N SER A 214 -8.26 -9.56 2.63
CA SER A 214 -9.64 -10.07 2.62
C SER A 214 -10.33 -9.81 3.96
N ARG A 215 -9.65 -10.02 5.08
CA ARG A 215 -10.16 -9.75 6.42
C ARG A 215 -10.42 -8.26 6.66
N TRP A 216 -9.52 -7.39 6.21
CA TRP A 216 -9.65 -5.94 6.38
C TRP A 216 -10.73 -5.34 5.48
N THR A 217 -10.85 -5.83 4.25
CA THR A 217 -11.73 -5.23 3.21
C THR A 217 -13.06 -5.96 3.02
N GLY A 218 -13.17 -7.21 3.50
CA GLY A 218 -14.32 -8.09 3.24
C GLY A 218 -14.36 -8.69 1.83
N ILE A 219 -13.39 -8.38 0.96
CA ILE A 219 -13.35 -8.86 -0.42
C ILE A 219 -12.83 -10.31 -0.42
N PRO A 220 -13.47 -11.27 -1.11
CA PRO A 220 -13.01 -12.66 -1.13
C PRO A 220 -11.63 -12.86 -1.76
N ILE A 221 -10.79 -13.69 -1.14
CA ILE A 221 -9.43 -14.06 -1.62
C ILE A 221 -9.48 -14.56 -3.08
N THR A 222 -10.49 -15.37 -3.43
CA THR A 222 -10.66 -15.90 -4.79
C THR A 222 -10.83 -14.80 -5.84
N LYS A 223 -11.36 -13.62 -5.48
CA LYS A 223 -11.44 -12.46 -6.39
C LYS A 223 -10.10 -11.72 -6.48
N MET A 224 -9.29 -11.71 -5.43
CA MET A 224 -7.99 -11.03 -5.38
C MET A 224 -6.89 -11.79 -6.12
N LEU A 225 -6.86 -13.12 -5.97
CA LEU A 225 -5.87 -13.99 -6.59
C LEU A 225 -6.23 -14.44 -8.01
N GLU A 226 -7.40 -14.03 -8.52
CA GLU A 226 -7.82 -14.35 -9.88
C GLU A 226 -6.90 -13.67 -10.90
N THR A 227 -6.41 -14.45 -11.86
CA THR A 227 -5.56 -13.89 -12.92
C THR A 227 -6.35 -12.91 -13.79
N GLU A 228 -5.69 -11.89 -14.33
CA GLU A 228 -6.34 -10.91 -15.21
C GLU A 228 -7.06 -11.60 -16.39
N LYS A 229 -6.46 -12.67 -16.92
CA LYS A 229 -7.07 -13.48 -17.99
C LYS A 229 -8.38 -14.13 -17.55
N GLU A 230 -8.41 -14.80 -16.40
CA GLU A 230 -9.62 -15.46 -15.88
C GLU A 230 -10.69 -14.44 -15.54
N LYS A 231 -10.29 -13.30 -14.95
CA LYS A 231 -11.18 -12.18 -14.68
C LYS A 231 -11.86 -11.72 -15.96
N LEU A 232 -11.08 -11.42 -17.02
CA LEU A 232 -11.59 -10.96 -18.31
C LEU A 232 -12.46 -11.99 -19.04
N LEU A 233 -12.25 -13.29 -18.84
CA LEU A 233 -13.09 -14.35 -19.44
C LEU A 233 -14.51 -14.36 -18.87
N LYS A 234 -14.71 -13.88 -17.65
CA LYS A 234 -16.02 -13.80 -16.97
C LYS A 234 -16.61 -12.39 -16.98
N MET A 235 -16.09 -11.51 -17.83
CA MET A 235 -16.43 -10.09 -17.81
C MET A 235 -17.91 -9.81 -18.06
N GLU A 236 -18.47 -10.41 -19.11
CA GLU A 236 -19.88 -10.26 -19.46
C GLU A 236 -20.78 -10.77 -18.35
N GLU A 237 -20.49 -11.96 -17.82
CA GLU A 237 -21.24 -12.59 -16.72
C GLU A 237 -21.27 -11.67 -15.50
N ARG A 238 -20.12 -11.16 -15.07
CA ARG A 238 -20.02 -10.28 -13.89
C ARG A 238 -20.68 -8.92 -14.10
N ILE A 239 -20.55 -8.33 -15.29
CA ILE A 239 -21.26 -7.09 -15.59
C ILE A 239 -22.78 -7.33 -15.55
N HIS A 240 -23.24 -8.49 -16.04
CA HIS A 240 -24.65 -8.86 -16.01
C HIS A 240 -25.21 -9.23 -14.63
N GLU A 241 -24.38 -9.44 -13.60
CA GLU A 241 -24.85 -9.52 -12.21
C GLU A 241 -25.55 -8.22 -11.77
N ARG A 242 -25.19 -7.10 -12.39
CA ARG A 242 -25.68 -5.75 -12.05
C ARG A 242 -26.45 -5.08 -13.19
N VAL A 243 -26.02 -5.28 -14.43
CA VAL A 243 -26.64 -4.70 -15.63
C VAL A 243 -27.58 -5.73 -16.26
N VAL A 244 -28.87 -5.50 -16.11
CA VAL A 244 -29.91 -6.30 -16.76
C VAL A 244 -30.07 -5.85 -18.22
N ASP A 245 -30.12 -6.81 -19.15
CA ASP A 245 -30.20 -6.57 -20.60
C ASP A 245 -28.96 -5.80 -21.12
N GLN A 246 -29.08 -5.04 -22.22
CA GLN A 246 -27.98 -4.29 -22.85
C GLN A 246 -26.83 -5.20 -23.33
N HIS A 247 -27.14 -6.45 -23.69
CA HIS A 247 -26.14 -7.47 -24.02
C HIS A 247 -25.16 -7.02 -25.11
N GLU A 248 -25.66 -6.37 -26.16
CA GLU A 248 -24.82 -5.85 -27.25
C GLU A 248 -23.80 -4.81 -26.76
N ALA A 249 -24.22 -3.91 -25.86
CA ALA A 249 -23.33 -2.89 -25.30
C ALA A 249 -22.28 -3.51 -24.38
N VAL A 250 -22.67 -4.47 -23.54
CA VAL A 250 -21.76 -5.22 -22.66
C VAL A 250 -20.72 -5.96 -23.49
N VAL A 251 -21.13 -6.74 -24.49
CA VAL A 251 -20.20 -7.48 -25.37
C VAL A 251 -19.25 -6.53 -26.11
N ALA A 252 -19.75 -5.43 -26.66
CA ALA A 252 -18.92 -4.48 -27.40
C ALA A 252 -17.83 -3.83 -26.53
N VAL A 253 -18.17 -3.48 -25.28
CA VAL A 253 -17.20 -2.94 -24.32
C VAL A 253 -16.20 -4.02 -23.90
N SER A 254 -16.67 -5.21 -23.59
CA SER A 254 -15.81 -6.32 -23.16
C SER A 254 -14.78 -6.72 -24.22
N ASP A 255 -15.19 -6.82 -25.49
CA ASP A 255 -14.29 -7.11 -26.61
C ASP A 255 -13.22 -6.02 -26.81
N ALA A 256 -13.59 -4.75 -26.61
CA ALA A 256 -12.64 -3.65 -26.69
C ALA A 256 -11.60 -3.68 -25.55
N ILE A 257 -12.04 -3.99 -24.32
CA ILE A 257 -11.13 -4.11 -23.18
C ILE A 257 -10.22 -5.33 -23.33
N ARG A 258 -10.76 -6.50 -23.69
CA ARG A 258 -9.98 -7.72 -23.95
C ARG A 258 -8.90 -7.49 -25.01
N ARG A 259 -9.21 -6.80 -26.11
CA ARG A 259 -8.23 -6.39 -27.15
C ARG A 259 -7.15 -5.44 -26.63
N SER A 260 -7.52 -4.50 -25.74
CA SER A 260 -6.54 -3.58 -25.16
C SER A 260 -5.56 -4.31 -24.23
N ARG A 261 -6.04 -5.29 -23.46
CA ARG A 261 -5.24 -6.05 -22.49
C ARG A 261 -4.40 -7.15 -23.12
N SER A 262 -4.70 -7.59 -24.34
CA SER A 262 -3.86 -8.54 -25.07
C SER A 262 -2.60 -7.92 -25.69
N GLY A 263 -2.26 -6.66 -25.36
CA GLY A 263 -1.07 -5.97 -25.87
C GLY A 263 -1.13 -5.59 -27.35
N LEU A 264 -2.29 -5.71 -27.99
CA LEU A 264 -2.49 -5.39 -29.42
C LEU A 264 -2.79 -3.90 -29.66
N LYS A 265 -2.69 -3.06 -28.62
CA LYS A 265 -3.07 -1.64 -28.65
C LYS A 265 -1.87 -0.74 -28.37
N ASP A 266 -1.88 0.43 -29.00
CA ASP A 266 -0.94 1.52 -28.73
C ASP A 266 -0.99 1.93 -27.23
N PRO A 267 0.15 1.90 -26.51
CA PRO A 267 0.23 2.25 -25.09
C PRO A 267 -0.10 3.72 -24.81
N ASN A 268 -0.07 4.60 -25.81
CA ASN A 268 -0.43 6.02 -25.65
C ASN A 268 -1.93 6.29 -25.74
N ARG A 269 -2.77 5.24 -25.80
CA ARG A 269 -4.22 5.37 -25.92
C ARG A 269 -4.93 4.80 -24.68
N PRO A 270 -6.06 5.41 -24.24
CA PRO A 270 -6.88 4.85 -23.16
C PRO A 270 -7.30 3.41 -23.46
N ILE A 271 -7.59 2.58 -22.44
CA ILE A 271 -8.01 1.17 -22.61
C ILE A 271 -9.19 1.04 -23.57
N GLY A 272 -10.17 1.93 -23.46
CA GLY A 272 -11.30 2.05 -24.37
C GLY A 272 -11.79 3.49 -24.43
N SER A 273 -12.41 3.86 -25.55
CA SER A 273 -13.12 5.12 -25.71
C SER A 273 -14.46 4.78 -26.32
N PHE A 274 -15.52 5.00 -25.55
CA PHE A 274 -16.87 4.56 -25.89
C PHE A 274 -17.81 5.75 -25.90
N ILE A 275 -18.82 5.68 -26.75
CA ILE A 275 -19.96 6.60 -26.70
C ILE A 275 -21.19 5.73 -26.44
N PHE A 276 -21.78 5.85 -25.25
CA PHE A 276 -23.03 5.18 -24.93
C PHE A 276 -24.20 6.02 -25.45
N ILE A 277 -24.90 5.53 -26.45
CA ILE A 277 -25.98 6.24 -27.14
C ILE A 277 -27.32 5.64 -26.72
N GLY A 278 -28.23 6.48 -26.23
CA GLY A 278 -29.60 6.09 -25.87
C GLY A 278 -30.31 7.13 -25.00
N PRO A 279 -31.62 6.97 -24.72
CA PRO A 279 -32.37 7.85 -23.83
C PRO A 279 -31.82 7.89 -22.39
N THR A 280 -32.12 8.94 -21.63
CA THR A 280 -31.78 8.99 -20.20
C THR A 280 -32.53 7.90 -19.44
N GLY A 281 -31.88 7.28 -18.44
CA GLY A 281 -32.49 6.23 -17.62
C GLY A 281 -32.33 4.79 -18.15
N VAL A 282 -31.80 4.58 -19.36
CA VAL A 282 -31.61 3.22 -19.94
C VAL A 282 -30.40 2.44 -19.40
N GLY A 283 -29.75 2.92 -18.33
CA GLY A 283 -28.63 2.21 -17.70
C GLY A 283 -27.22 2.54 -18.21
N LYS A 284 -27.04 3.58 -19.05
CA LYS A 284 -25.69 3.99 -19.54
C LYS A 284 -24.69 4.25 -18.41
N THR A 285 -25.11 5.02 -17.41
CA THR A 285 -24.28 5.31 -16.22
C THR A 285 -24.07 4.07 -15.37
N GLU A 286 -25.05 3.18 -15.31
CA GLU A 286 -24.96 1.93 -14.56
C GLU A 286 -23.92 0.98 -15.19
N LEU A 287 -23.89 0.89 -16.52
CA LEU A 287 -22.85 0.15 -17.24
C LEU A 287 -21.46 0.71 -16.94
N ALA A 288 -21.29 2.04 -16.89
CA ALA A 288 -20.02 2.67 -16.53
C ALA A 288 -19.60 2.36 -15.07
N LYS A 289 -20.55 2.35 -14.13
CA LYS A 289 -20.31 1.94 -12.72
C LYS A 289 -19.92 0.47 -12.61
N ALA A 290 -20.66 -0.42 -13.27
CA ALA A 290 -20.37 -1.85 -13.31
C ALA A 290 -18.98 -2.13 -13.93
N LEU A 291 -18.58 -1.36 -14.95
CA LEU A 291 -17.23 -1.45 -15.51
C LEU A 291 -16.15 -0.93 -14.55
N ALA A 292 -16.43 0.13 -13.79
CA ALA A 292 -15.48 0.67 -12.83
C ALA A 292 -15.24 -0.34 -11.70
N GLU A 293 -16.32 -0.89 -11.16
CA GLU A 293 -16.28 -1.97 -10.18
C GLU A 293 -15.60 -3.21 -10.76
N PHE A 294 -15.93 -3.64 -11.98
CA PHE A 294 -15.27 -4.80 -12.57
C PHE A 294 -13.78 -4.56 -12.79
N LEU A 295 -13.36 -3.43 -13.35
CA LEU A 295 -11.96 -3.21 -13.73
C LEU A 295 -11.07 -2.84 -12.55
N PHE A 296 -11.61 -2.06 -11.60
CA PHE A 296 -10.84 -1.42 -10.54
C PHE A 296 -11.31 -1.83 -9.14
N ASP A 297 -12.28 -2.74 -9.04
CA ASP A 297 -12.86 -3.26 -7.79
C ASP A 297 -13.49 -2.16 -6.90
N THR A 298 -13.76 -0.98 -7.47
CA THR A 298 -14.46 0.12 -6.81
C THR A 298 -15.22 0.99 -7.82
N GLU A 299 -16.41 1.45 -7.45
CA GLU A 299 -17.14 2.47 -8.20
C GLU A 299 -16.45 3.85 -8.14
N ASP A 300 -15.63 4.11 -7.12
CA ASP A 300 -14.95 5.41 -6.93
C ASP A 300 -13.87 5.67 -8.00
N ALA A 301 -13.54 4.64 -8.78
CA ALA A 301 -12.72 4.78 -9.97
C ALA A 301 -13.48 5.47 -11.13
N LEU A 302 -14.79 5.69 -11.01
CA LEU A 302 -15.60 6.44 -11.98
C LEU A 302 -15.53 7.95 -11.69
N VAL A 303 -14.89 8.69 -12.58
CA VAL A 303 -14.91 10.16 -12.61
C VAL A 303 -16.02 10.58 -13.55
N ARG A 304 -17.10 11.12 -12.98
CA ARG A 304 -18.22 11.64 -13.75
C ARG A 304 -18.04 13.14 -13.97
N ILE A 305 -18.14 13.57 -15.22
CA ILE A 305 -18.05 14.98 -15.59
C ILE A 305 -19.32 15.38 -16.33
N ASP A 306 -20.04 16.36 -15.79
CA ASP A 306 -21.19 16.92 -16.48
C ASP A 306 -20.73 17.92 -17.56
N MET A 307 -20.70 17.48 -18.82
CA MET A 307 -20.32 18.33 -19.96
C MET A 307 -21.22 19.57 -20.11
N SER A 308 -22.41 19.58 -19.53
CA SER A 308 -23.31 20.75 -19.54
C SER A 308 -22.68 21.94 -18.79
N GLU A 309 -21.82 21.70 -17.80
CA GLU A 309 -21.08 22.74 -17.06
C GLU A 309 -19.90 23.33 -17.87
N TYR A 310 -19.55 22.70 -18.99
CA TYR A 310 -18.34 22.97 -19.78
C TYR A 310 -18.63 23.49 -21.19
N MET A 311 -19.87 23.94 -21.46
CA MET A 311 -20.25 24.47 -22.77
C MET A 311 -19.54 25.79 -23.14
N GLU A 312 -19.10 26.55 -22.15
CA GLU A 312 -18.43 27.84 -22.37
C GLU A 312 -16.92 27.69 -22.53
N LYS A 313 -16.31 28.48 -23.42
CA LYS A 313 -14.87 28.40 -23.71
C LYS A 313 -13.98 28.62 -22.48
N HIS A 314 -14.44 29.40 -21.51
CA HIS A 314 -13.70 29.67 -20.27
C HIS A 314 -13.89 28.59 -19.21
N SER A 315 -14.98 27.81 -19.23
CA SER A 315 -15.18 26.75 -18.26
C SER A 315 -14.33 25.51 -18.57
N VAL A 316 -13.94 25.29 -19.82
CA VAL A 316 -13.00 24.21 -20.23
C VAL A 316 -11.66 24.29 -19.50
N ALA A 317 -11.17 25.49 -19.18
CA ALA A 317 -9.94 25.66 -18.40
C ALA A 317 -10.05 25.07 -16.98
N ARG A 318 -11.25 25.03 -16.38
CA ARG A 318 -11.46 24.36 -15.09
C ARG A 318 -11.39 22.83 -15.21
N LEU A 319 -11.67 22.29 -16.39
CA LEU A 319 -11.66 20.85 -16.63
C LEU A 319 -10.24 20.31 -16.83
N ILE A 320 -9.44 20.99 -17.64
CA ILE A 320 -8.13 20.50 -18.12
C ILE A 320 -6.96 21.23 -17.44
N GLY A 321 -7.20 22.40 -16.86
CA GLY A 321 -6.17 23.29 -16.31
C GLY A 321 -6.06 24.57 -17.14
N ALA A 322 -5.51 25.62 -16.53
CA ALA A 322 -5.29 26.87 -17.24
C ALA A 322 -4.22 26.66 -18.35
N PRO A 323 -4.26 27.42 -19.46
CA PRO A 323 -3.20 27.37 -20.46
C PRO A 323 -1.90 28.05 -19.98
N PRO A 324 -0.73 27.74 -20.59
CA PRO A 324 0.55 28.35 -20.23
C PRO A 324 0.47 29.88 -20.21
N GLY A 325 0.88 30.49 -19.10
CA GLY A 325 0.87 31.96 -18.92
C GLY A 325 -0.38 32.54 -18.23
N TYR A 326 -1.33 31.71 -17.79
CA TYR A 326 -2.46 32.12 -16.97
C TYR A 326 -2.29 31.69 -15.49
N VAL A 327 -2.87 32.45 -14.56
CA VAL A 327 -2.91 32.09 -13.13
C VAL A 327 -3.59 30.73 -12.97
N GLY A 328 -2.94 29.80 -12.26
CA GLY A 328 -3.40 28.41 -12.13
C GLY A 328 -2.91 27.46 -13.22
N TYR A 329 -1.92 27.84 -14.05
CA TYR A 329 -1.30 26.93 -15.04
C TYR A 329 -0.64 25.69 -14.40
N GLU A 330 -0.07 25.85 -13.21
CA GLU A 330 0.54 24.74 -12.46
C GLU A 330 -0.51 23.91 -11.69
N GLU A 331 -1.74 24.40 -11.59
CA GLU A 331 -2.86 23.68 -11.00
C GLU A 331 -3.61 22.93 -12.11
N GLY A 332 -3.56 21.59 -12.09
CA GLY A 332 -4.33 20.80 -13.03
C GLY A 332 -5.85 21.06 -12.86
N GLY A 333 -6.61 20.93 -13.95
CA GLY A 333 -8.06 20.98 -13.90
C GLY A 333 -8.69 19.74 -13.27
N GLN A 334 -10.01 19.78 -13.05
CA GLN A 334 -10.77 18.72 -12.39
C GLN A 334 -10.52 17.32 -12.97
N LEU A 335 -10.47 17.19 -14.31
CA LEU A 335 -10.21 15.92 -14.98
C LEU A 335 -8.74 15.54 -14.90
N THR A 336 -7.84 16.48 -15.23
CA THR A 336 -6.40 16.20 -15.27
C THR A 336 -5.87 15.84 -13.89
N GLU A 337 -6.33 16.47 -12.81
CA GLU A 337 -5.94 16.11 -11.45
C GLU A 337 -6.52 14.76 -11.04
N ALA A 338 -7.79 14.49 -11.36
CA ALA A 338 -8.41 13.20 -11.04
C ALA A 338 -7.67 12.02 -11.70
N VAL A 339 -7.24 12.19 -12.94
CA VAL A 339 -6.47 11.18 -13.69
C VAL A 339 -5.00 11.17 -13.27
N ARG A 340 -4.36 12.33 -13.03
CA ARG A 340 -2.96 12.40 -12.59
C ARG A 340 -2.74 11.74 -11.24
N ARG A 341 -3.66 11.93 -10.29
CA ARG A 341 -3.59 11.32 -8.95
C ARG A 341 -3.81 9.82 -8.98
N ARG A 342 -4.69 9.32 -9.86
CA ARG A 342 -4.95 7.88 -10.03
C ARG A 342 -5.25 7.61 -11.52
N PRO A 343 -4.28 7.09 -12.30
CA PRO A 343 -4.43 6.94 -13.75
C PRO A 343 -5.39 5.81 -14.16
N PHE A 344 -5.66 4.85 -13.29
CA PHE A 344 -6.56 3.72 -13.52
C PHE A 344 -8.00 4.07 -13.14
N ARG A 345 -8.71 4.74 -14.05
CA ARG A 345 -10.07 5.23 -13.83
C ARG A 345 -10.95 5.10 -15.08
N ILE A 346 -12.26 5.14 -14.87
CA ILE A 346 -13.24 5.39 -15.94
C ILE A 346 -13.62 6.85 -15.91
N VAL A 347 -13.60 7.52 -17.06
CA VAL A 347 -14.09 8.89 -17.21
C VAL A 347 -15.42 8.84 -17.96
N LEU A 348 -16.48 9.36 -17.35
CA LEU A 348 -17.84 9.39 -17.89
C LEU A 348 -18.30 10.82 -18.17
#